data_AF-A0A7H0K8V6-F1
#
_entry.id   AF-A0A7H0K8V6-F1
#
_cell.length_a   1.000
_cell.length_b   1.000
_cell.length_c   1.000
_cell.angle_alpha   90.00
_cell.angle_beta   90.00
_cell.angle_gamma   90.00
#
_symmetry.space_group_name_H-M   'P 1'
#
loop_
_entity.id
_entity.type
_entity.pdbx_description
1 polymer ?
#
loop_
_entity_poly.entity_id
_entity_poly.type
_entity_poly.pdbx_seq_one_letter_code
_entity_poly.pdbx_strand_id
1 'polypeptide(L)'
;MRNFRKAALAGATAVAVAFGSTAVATAVEGAEDSKVAESTYVAPTRKIDADVDAAKDQEPGLSSKIAGSKTLGFQKDGELQGADGQAIFGKDNNLESQPVWAKVAFALTIFTSVSAVIGLIVGPLYNFIVHGPVNF
;
A
#
# COMPACT_ATOMS: atom_id res chain seq x y z
N MET A 1 9.43 -8.25 26.61
CA MET A 1 9.76 -7.57 25.33
C MET A 1 10.40 -8.49 24.25
N ARG A 2 10.15 -9.81 24.25
CA ARG A 2 10.79 -10.74 23.28
C ARG A 2 9.98 -10.90 21.97
N ASN A 3 8.68 -10.66 22.01
CA ASN A 3 7.78 -10.91 20.88
C ASN A 3 7.82 -9.79 19.84
N PHE A 4 7.95 -8.53 20.28
CA PHE A 4 8.09 -7.38 19.38
C PHE A 4 9.35 -7.46 18.50
N ARG A 5 10.49 -7.91 19.07
CA ARG A 5 11.74 -8.07 18.31
C ARG A 5 11.61 -9.12 17.20
N LYS A 6 10.91 -10.22 17.46
CA LYS A 6 10.65 -11.28 16.47
C LYS A 6 9.66 -10.83 15.40
N ALA A 7 8.61 -10.12 15.79
CA ALA A 7 7.63 -9.56 14.86
C ALA A 7 8.25 -8.51 13.94
N ALA A 8 9.11 -7.64 14.47
CA ALA A 8 9.84 -6.64 13.67
C ALA A 8 10.79 -7.29 12.66
N LEU A 9 11.51 -8.34 13.06
CA LEU A 9 12.41 -9.08 12.16
C LEU A 9 11.63 -9.76 11.02
N ALA A 10 10.54 -10.45 11.35
CA ALA A 10 9.67 -11.08 10.36
C ALA A 10 9.02 -10.05 9.42
N GLY A 11 8.57 -8.92 9.98
CA GLY A 11 8.04 -7.80 9.23
C GLY A 11 9.05 -7.22 8.25
N ALA A 12 10.29 -6.98 8.69
CA ALA A 12 11.36 -6.47 7.84
C ALA A 12 11.71 -7.41 6.69
N THR A 13 11.77 -8.73 6.93
CA THR A 13 12.00 -9.71 5.86
C THR A 13 10.86 -9.76 4.86
N ALA A 14 9.60 -9.66 5.31
CA ALA A 14 8.44 -9.65 4.42
C ALA A 14 8.42 -8.38 3.54
N VAL A 15 8.76 -7.23 4.12
CA VAL A 15 8.91 -5.95 3.39
C VAL A 15 10.03 -6.05 2.35
N ALA A 16 11.20 -6.58 2.72
CA ALA A 16 12.31 -6.76 1.79
C ALA A 16 11.96 -7.70 0.61
N VAL A 17 11.20 -8.77 0.87
CA VAL A 17 10.73 -9.68 -0.18
C VAL A 17 9.68 -9.01 -1.08
N ALA A 18 8.79 -8.17 -0.52
CA ALA A 18 7.77 -7.46 -1.29
C ALA A 18 8.34 -6.35 -2.19
N PHE A 19 9.36 -5.62 -1.72
CA PHE A 19 9.99 -4.53 -2.48
C PHE A 19 11.23 -4.97 -3.28
N GLY A 20 11.80 -6.14 -3.03
CA GLY A 20 12.97 -6.65 -3.76
C GLY A 20 12.69 -7.12 -5.19
N SER A 21 11.43 -7.18 -5.63
CA SER A 21 11.01 -7.64 -6.95
C SER A 21 10.74 -6.51 -7.95
N THR A 22 11.41 -5.36 -7.83
CA THR A 22 11.29 -4.25 -8.79
C THR A 22 11.57 -4.75 -10.22
N ALA A 23 10.50 -4.86 -11.01
CA ALA A 23 10.59 -5.17 -12.43
C ALA A 23 11.17 -3.97 -13.17
N VAL A 24 12.18 -4.20 -14.02
CA VAL A 24 12.69 -3.22 -14.96
C VAL A 24 11.67 -3.07 -16.09
N ALA A 25 10.91 -1.99 -16.10
CA ALA A 25 10.08 -1.61 -17.24
C ALA A 25 10.99 -1.07 -18.35
N THR A 26 11.31 -1.92 -19.33
CA THR A 26 11.91 -1.43 -20.58
C THR A 26 10.78 -0.77 -21.39
N ALA A 27 10.78 0.56 -21.42
CA ALA A 27 9.91 1.30 -22.32
C ALA A 27 10.47 1.18 -23.74
N VAL A 28 9.68 0.64 -24.67
CA VAL A 28 10.02 0.67 -26.10
C VAL A 28 9.64 2.04 -26.64
N GLU A 29 10.62 2.86 -27.02
CA GLU A 29 10.38 4.10 -27.78
C GLU A 29 10.07 3.71 -29.23
N GLY A 30 8.79 3.54 -29.51
CA GLY A 30 8.25 3.46 -30.86
C GLY A 30 7.20 4.55 -31.02
N ALA A 31 7.59 5.65 -31.64
CA ALA A 31 6.68 6.73 -31.99
C ALA A 31 5.71 6.25 -33.07
N GLU A 32 4.44 6.03 -32.72
CA GLU A 32 3.33 6.22 -33.65
C GLU A 32 2.09 6.78 -32.93
N ASP A 33 1.56 7.82 -33.55
CA ASP A 33 0.36 8.58 -33.24
C ASP A 33 -0.84 7.65 -33.09
N SER A 34 -1.24 7.36 -31.85
CA SER A 34 -2.51 6.72 -31.55
C SER A 34 -3.21 7.61 -30.55
N LYS A 35 -4.29 8.27 -31.00
CA LYS A 35 -5.31 8.81 -30.11
C LYS A 35 -5.77 7.66 -29.21
N VAL A 36 -5.24 7.63 -28.00
CA VAL A 36 -5.68 6.73 -26.94
C VAL A 36 -7.14 7.09 -26.68
N ALA A 37 -8.06 6.20 -27.07
CA ALA A 37 -9.43 6.31 -26.60
C ALA A 37 -9.38 6.36 -25.08
N GLU A 38 -9.97 7.40 -24.47
CA GLU A 38 -10.14 7.49 -23.03
C GLU A 38 -10.91 6.25 -22.55
N SER A 39 -10.19 5.22 -22.12
CA SER A 39 -10.79 4.10 -21.43
C SER A 39 -11.14 4.62 -20.03
N THR A 40 -12.40 4.95 -19.79
CA THR A 40 -12.88 5.25 -18.44
C THR A 40 -12.71 3.97 -17.61
N TYR A 41 -11.66 3.93 -16.79
CA TYR A 41 -11.48 2.85 -15.83
C TYR A 41 -12.54 2.99 -14.73
N VAL A 42 -13.21 1.89 -14.43
CA VAL A 42 -14.16 1.82 -13.31
C VAL A 42 -13.57 0.85 -12.29
N ALA A 43 -13.38 1.32 -11.06
CA ALA A 43 -12.87 0.47 -9.99
C ALA A 43 -13.79 -0.76 -9.80
N PRO A 44 -13.21 -1.97 -9.69
CA PRO A 44 -14.01 -3.18 -9.56
C PRO A 44 -14.75 -3.20 -8.22
N THR A 45 -16.03 -3.56 -8.27
CA THR A 45 -16.80 -3.93 -7.08
C THR A 45 -17.15 -5.42 -7.13
N ARG A 46 -17.23 -6.06 -5.97
CA ARG A 46 -17.63 -7.47 -5.86
C ARG A 46 -18.63 -7.64 -4.73
N LYS A 47 -19.73 -8.32 -5.00
CA LYS A 47 -20.69 -8.71 -3.95
C LYS A 47 -20.04 -9.69 -2.98
N ILE A 48 -20.34 -9.51 -1.70
CA ILE A 48 -19.90 -10.43 -0.67
C ILE A 48 -20.77 -11.69 -0.75
N ASP A 49 -20.11 -12.83 -0.92
CA ASP A 49 -20.75 -14.13 -0.94
C ASP A 49 -20.44 -14.85 0.36
N ALA A 50 -21.47 -15.18 1.15
CA ALA A 50 -21.28 -15.86 2.43
C ALA A 50 -20.66 -17.25 2.25
N ASP A 51 -20.83 -17.93 1.12
CA ASP A 51 -20.26 -19.26 0.90
C ASP A 51 -18.75 -19.20 0.61
N VAL A 52 -18.30 -18.12 -0.04
CA VAL A 52 -16.90 -17.91 -0.44
C VAL A 52 -16.11 -17.08 0.57
N ASP A 53 -16.74 -16.07 1.16
CA ASP A 53 -16.07 -15.05 1.99
C ASP A 53 -16.19 -15.30 3.48
N ALA A 54 -17.14 -16.14 3.89
CA ALA A 54 -17.41 -16.47 5.28
C ALA A 54 -18.03 -17.87 5.41
N ALA A 55 -17.23 -18.91 5.14
CA ALA A 55 -17.64 -20.31 5.32
C ALA A 55 -18.45 -20.48 6.62
N LYS A 56 -19.70 -20.95 6.50
CA LYS A 56 -20.73 -20.85 7.55
C LYS A 56 -20.40 -21.53 8.88
N ASP A 57 -19.32 -22.31 8.94
CA ASP A 57 -18.92 -23.09 10.10
C ASP A 57 -17.43 -22.92 10.49
N GLN A 58 -16.75 -21.88 9.97
CA GLN A 58 -15.36 -21.55 10.33
C GLN A 58 -15.23 -20.14 10.90
N GLU A 59 -14.37 -19.98 11.90
CA GLU A 59 -13.98 -18.63 12.35
C GLU A 59 -13.42 -17.84 11.16
N PRO A 60 -13.92 -16.63 10.90
CA PRO A 60 -13.47 -15.85 9.76
C PRO A 60 -11.98 -15.56 9.89
N GLY A 61 -11.23 -15.84 8.82
CA GLY A 61 -9.82 -15.51 8.75
C GLY A 61 -9.57 -14.01 8.94
N LEU A 62 -8.33 -13.65 9.29
CA LEU A 62 -7.93 -12.25 9.51
C LEU A 62 -8.28 -11.36 8.30
N SER A 63 -8.11 -11.87 7.08
CA SER A 63 -8.48 -11.15 5.85
C SER A 63 -9.98 -10.84 5.78
N SER A 64 -10.85 -11.79 6.11
CA SER A 64 -12.31 -11.56 6.17
C SER A 64 -12.69 -10.59 7.29
N LYS A 65 -12.00 -10.63 8.44
CA LYS A 65 -12.21 -9.65 9.53
C LYS A 65 -11.78 -8.24 9.14
N ILE A 66 -10.68 -8.10 8.40
CA ILE A 66 -10.20 -6.81 7.88
C ILE A 66 -11.14 -6.30 6.79
N ALA A 67 -11.55 -7.15 5.86
CA ALA A 67 -12.50 -6.80 4.81
C ALA A 67 -13.88 -6.41 5.39
N GLY A 68 -14.33 -7.08 6.44
CA GLY A 68 -15.55 -6.74 7.18
C GLY A 68 -15.43 -5.50 8.08
N SER A 69 -14.25 -4.89 8.16
CA SER A 69 -14.04 -3.71 9.00
C SER A 69 -14.74 -2.48 8.41
N LYS A 70 -15.74 -1.98 9.14
CA LYS A 70 -16.42 -0.72 8.81
C LYS A 70 -15.48 0.49 8.85
N THR A 71 -14.40 0.43 9.63
CA THR A 71 -13.49 1.58 9.81
C THR A 71 -12.56 1.77 8.63
N LEU A 72 -12.16 0.69 7.97
CA LEU A 72 -11.27 0.73 6.80
C LEU A 72 -12.04 0.87 5.48
N GLY A 73 -13.37 0.79 5.50
CA GLY A 73 -14.21 1.08 4.33
C GLY A 73 -13.92 0.16 3.14
N PHE A 74 -13.54 -1.09 3.39
CA PHE A 74 -13.42 -2.12 2.34
C PHE A 74 -14.78 -2.54 1.78
N GLN A 75 -15.85 -2.31 2.54
CA GLN A 75 -17.22 -2.65 2.16
C GLN A 75 -18.11 -1.42 2.21
N LYS A 76 -18.96 -1.28 1.20
CA LYS A 76 -20.03 -0.28 1.14
C LYS A 76 -21.25 -0.92 0.51
N ASP A 77 -22.41 -0.78 1.16
CA ASP A 77 -23.70 -1.31 0.68
C ASP A 77 -23.70 -2.82 0.37
N GLY A 78 -22.90 -3.62 1.09
CA GLY A 78 -22.79 -5.06 0.89
C GLY A 78 -21.84 -5.50 -0.24
N GLU A 79 -21.13 -4.55 -0.84
CA GLU A 79 -20.13 -4.81 -1.88
C GLU A 79 -18.72 -4.42 -1.39
N LEU A 80 -17.73 -5.23 -1.77
CA LEU A 80 -16.33 -4.90 -1.63
C LEU A 80 -15.95 -3.82 -2.64
N GLN A 81 -15.24 -2.82 -2.15
CA GLN A 81 -14.84 -1.64 -2.92
C GLN A 81 -13.38 -1.75 -3.33
N GLY A 82 -13.14 -1.85 -4.64
CA GLY A 82 -11.84 -1.62 -5.25
C GLY A 82 -11.45 -0.14 -5.19
N ALA A 83 -10.19 0.14 -5.53
CA ALA A 83 -9.67 1.49 -5.65
C ALA A 83 -9.10 1.73 -7.04
N ASP A 84 -9.23 2.95 -7.52
CA ASP A 84 -8.70 3.38 -8.80
C ASP A 84 -7.33 4.03 -8.62
N GLY A 85 -6.30 3.39 -9.20
CA GLY A 85 -4.93 3.88 -9.16
C GLY A 85 -4.73 5.18 -9.95
N GLN A 86 -5.48 5.42 -11.03
CA GLN A 86 -5.41 6.69 -11.77
C GLN A 86 -6.01 7.84 -10.95
N ALA A 87 -7.06 7.57 -10.18
CA ALA A 87 -7.63 8.57 -9.28
C ALA A 87 -6.72 8.88 -8.08
N ILE A 88 -5.91 7.92 -7.62
CA ILE A 88 -5.00 8.09 -6.46
C ILE A 88 -3.65 8.70 -6.86
N PHE A 89 -3.05 8.22 -7.95
CA PHE A 89 -1.68 8.56 -8.35
C PHE A 89 -1.60 9.28 -9.71
N GLY A 90 -2.70 9.36 -10.45
CA GLY A 90 -2.76 10.00 -11.75
C GLY A 90 -3.10 11.49 -11.66
N LYS A 91 -3.32 12.10 -12.83
CA LYS A 91 -3.53 13.56 -12.96
C LYS A 91 -4.86 14.04 -12.40
N ASP A 92 -5.87 13.19 -12.39
CA ASP A 92 -7.25 13.58 -12.05
C ASP A 92 -7.46 13.79 -10.55
N ASN A 93 -6.53 13.34 -9.70
CA ASN A 93 -6.45 13.60 -8.25
C ASN A 93 -7.78 13.43 -7.49
N ASN A 94 -8.60 12.46 -7.87
CA ASN A 94 -9.90 12.22 -7.25
C ASN A 94 -9.79 11.25 -6.07
N LEU A 95 -8.92 11.56 -5.12
CA LEU A 95 -8.67 10.72 -3.94
C LEU A 95 -9.88 10.67 -3.00
N GLU A 96 -10.71 11.71 -2.96
CA GLU A 96 -11.89 11.78 -2.09
C GLU A 96 -12.97 10.76 -2.44
N SER A 97 -13.10 10.38 -3.71
CA SER A 97 -14.05 9.34 -4.15
C SER A 97 -13.63 7.92 -3.76
N GLN A 98 -12.38 7.73 -3.34
CA GLN A 98 -11.80 6.41 -3.10
C GLN A 98 -12.18 5.82 -1.74
N PRO A 99 -12.16 4.47 -1.58
CA PRO A 99 -12.43 3.84 -0.31
C PRO A 99 -11.39 4.22 0.75
N VAL A 100 -11.80 4.17 2.03
CA VAL A 100 -11.00 4.68 3.16
C VAL A 100 -9.64 3.97 3.26
N TRP A 101 -9.60 2.65 3.07
CA TRP A 101 -8.36 1.88 3.10
C TRP A 101 -7.34 2.40 2.08
N ALA A 102 -7.79 2.83 0.90
CA ALA A 102 -6.92 3.31 -0.16
C ALA A 102 -6.35 4.69 0.18
N LYS A 103 -7.18 5.57 0.75
CA LYS A 103 -6.74 6.87 1.29
C LYS A 103 -5.70 6.71 2.40
N VAL A 104 -5.95 5.77 3.31
CA VAL A 104 -5.03 5.45 4.42
C VAL A 104 -3.73 4.87 3.88
N ALA A 105 -3.79 3.94 2.93
CA ALA A 105 -2.61 3.37 2.30
C ALA A 105 -1.78 4.43 1.56
N PHE A 106 -2.44 5.36 0.86
CA PHE A 106 -1.79 6.49 0.20
C PHE A 106 -1.08 7.40 1.20
N ALA A 107 -1.78 7.81 2.26
CA ALA A 107 -1.20 8.64 3.32
C ALA A 107 -0.01 7.97 4.01
N LEU A 108 -0.11 6.66 4.29
CA LEU A 108 0.99 5.86 4.82
C LEU A 108 2.17 5.82 3.85
N THR A 109 1.93 5.69 2.56
CA THR A 109 3.00 5.67 1.55
C THR A 109 3.78 7.00 1.53
N ILE A 110 3.08 8.14 1.57
CA ILE A 110 3.72 9.46 1.67
C ILE A 110 4.53 9.55 2.96
N PHE A 111 3.92 9.20 4.09
CA PHE A 111 4.59 9.25 5.39
C PHE A 111 5.85 8.38 5.41
N THR A 112 5.76 7.15 4.92
CA THR A 112 6.90 6.23 4.84
C THR A 112 7.98 6.75 3.90
N SER A 113 7.60 7.33 2.75
CA SER A 113 8.55 7.92 1.80
C SER A 113 9.35 9.06 2.44
N VAL A 114 8.68 10.02 3.08
CA VAL A 114 9.33 11.14 3.77
C VAL A 114 10.20 10.64 4.94
N SER A 115 9.67 9.69 5.73
CA SER A 115 10.40 9.10 6.85
C SER A 115 11.66 8.36 6.39
N ALA A 116 11.61 7.69 5.24
CA ALA A 116 12.76 6.99 4.67
C ALA A 116 13.88 7.97 4.29
N VAL A 117 13.54 9.09 3.63
CA VAL A 117 14.52 10.14 3.30
C VAL A 117 15.17 10.70 4.57
N ILE A 118 14.38 11.01 5.60
CA ILE A 118 14.90 11.50 6.88
C ILE A 118 15.80 10.44 7.54
N GLY A 119 15.37 9.18 7.57
CA GLY A 119 16.15 8.08 8.15
C GLY A 119 17.51 7.88 7.47
N LEU A 120 17.56 8.04 6.14
CA LEU A 120 18.80 7.99 5.37
C LEU A 120 19.78 9.12 5.70
N ILE A 121 19.31 10.25 6.22
CA ILE A 121 20.17 11.36 6.66
C ILE A 121 20.55 11.17 8.12
N VAL A 122 19.56 11.00 9.00
CA VAL A 122 19.73 10.97 10.45
C VAL A 122 20.56 9.77 10.90
N GLY A 123 20.37 8.59 10.28
CA GLY A 123 21.12 7.38 10.62
C GLY A 123 22.64 7.55 10.44
N PRO A 124 23.13 7.89 9.24
CA PRO A 124 24.54 8.18 9.02
C PRO A 124 25.07 9.35 9.84
N LEU A 125 24.28 10.42 10.01
CA LEU A 125 24.72 11.60 10.78
C LEU A 125 24.90 11.27 12.26
N TYR A 126 23.96 10.54 12.87
CA TYR A 126 24.09 10.02 14.24
C TYR A 126 25.32 9.12 14.37
N ASN A 127 25.53 8.20 13.41
CA ASN A 127 26.69 7.34 13.41
C ASN A 127 28.01 8.13 13.33
N PHE A 128 28.06 9.18 12.52
CA PHE A 128 29.23 10.04 12.36
C PHE A 128 29.51 10.91 13.60
N ILE A 129 28.48 11.43 14.28
CA ILE A 129 28.66 12.25 15.50
C ILE A 129 29.04 11.39 16.70
N VAL A 130 28.42 10.22 16.87
CA VAL A 130 28.63 9.38 18.06
C VAL A 130 29.83 8.45 17.93
N HIS A 131 30.11 7.94 16.73
CA HIS A 131 31.17 6.95 16.49
C HIS A 131 32.20 7.39 15.46
N GLY A 132 32.04 8.57 14.86
CA GLY A 132 33.03 9.14 13.95
C GLY A 132 34.14 9.89 14.69
N PRO A 133 35.13 10.41 13.96
CA PRO A 133 36.32 11.05 14.53
C PRO A 133 36.06 12.42 15.18
N VAL A 134 34.84 12.96 15.04
CA VAL A 134 34.48 14.29 15.53
C VAL A 134 33.90 14.14 16.93
N ASN A 135 34.74 14.30 17.96
CA ASN A 135 34.29 14.38 19.36
C ASN A 135 33.92 15.83 19.68
N PHE A 136 32.68 16.06 20.13
CA PHE A 136 32.31 17.27 20.88
C PHE A 136 32.53 17.04 22.37
#